data_AF-A0A966FZB7-F1
#
_entry.id   AF-A0A966FZB7-F1
#
_cell.length_a   1.000
_cell.length_b   1.000
_cell.length_c   1.000
_cell.angle_alpha   90.00
_cell.angle_beta   90.00
_cell.angle_gamma   90.00
#
_symmetry.space_group_name_H-M   'P 1'
#
loop_
_entity.id
_entity.type
_entity.pdbx_description
1 polymer ?
#
loop_
_entity_poly.entity_id
_entity_poly.type
_entity_poly.pdbx_seq_one_letter_code
_entity_poly.pdbx_strand_id
1 'polypeptide(L)'
;MTFMRRVLVFADADNTHISAQSFNRKINWQKIRDYLADPQEGRELIEMVIYLGLPPDKERFAEQRKTKEKFIYWAKSNGFLVVTKEGKSKGNDYERDK
;
A
#
# COMPACT_ATOMS: atom_id res chain seq x y z
N MET A 1 -8.99 -8.69 -33.44
CA MET A 1 -9.37 -8.60 -32.01
C MET A 1 -8.12 -8.25 -31.22
N THR A 2 -8.08 -7.09 -30.60
CA THR A 2 -7.00 -6.73 -29.67
C THR A 2 -7.17 -7.62 -28.44
N PHE A 3 -6.17 -8.44 -28.13
CA PHE A 3 -6.25 -9.35 -26.98
C PHE A 3 -6.14 -8.53 -25.69
N MET A 4 -7.21 -8.48 -24.90
CA MET A 4 -7.20 -7.82 -23.59
C MET A 4 -6.42 -8.69 -22.59
N ARG A 5 -5.33 -8.15 -22.06
CA ARG A 5 -4.51 -8.80 -21.04
C ARG A 5 -5.14 -8.54 -19.68
N ARG A 6 -5.52 -9.60 -18.98
CA ARG A 6 -6.02 -9.49 -17.61
C ARG A 6 -4.83 -9.32 -16.66
N VAL A 7 -4.87 -8.30 -15.79
CA VAL A 7 -3.74 -7.91 -14.94
C VAL A 7 -4.15 -7.97 -13.47
N LEU A 8 -3.29 -8.58 -12.65
CA LEU A 8 -3.36 -8.55 -11.19
C LEU A 8 -2.16 -7.76 -10.68
N VAL A 9 -2.41 -6.75 -9.85
CA VAL A 9 -1.35 -5.88 -9.32
C VAL A 9 -1.13 -6.17 -7.84
N PHE A 10 0.13 -6.35 -7.45
CA PHE A 10 0.54 -6.45 -6.06
C PHE A 10 1.48 -5.30 -5.73
N ALA A 11 1.11 -4.48 -4.76
CA ALA A 11 1.89 -3.31 -4.36
C ALA A 11 2.30 -3.40 -2.89
N ASP A 12 3.58 -3.17 -2.61
CA ASP A 12 4.07 -2.89 -1.27
C ASP A 12 3.88 -1.41 -0.98
N ALA A 13 2.97 -1.06 -0.08
CA ALA A 13 2.63 0.32 0.24
C ALA A 13 3.80 1.11 0.82
N ASP A 14 4.60 0.48 1.68
CA ASP A 14 5.71 1.13 2.38
C ASP A 14 6.85 1.40 1.41
N ASN A 15 7.24 0.39 0.63
CA ASN A 15 8.28 0.54 -0.36
C ASN A 15 7.90 1.54 -1.46
N THR A 16 6.64 1.50 -1.92
CA THR A 16 6.13 2.45 -2.92
C THR A 16 6.11 3.88 -2.37
N HIS A 17 5.73 4.06 -1.11
CA HIS A 17 5.72 5.38 -0.47
C HIS A 17 7.14 5.95 -0.32
N ILE A 18 8.08 5.15 0.19
CA ILE A 18 9.49 5.55 0.36
C ILE A 18 10.11 5.89 -1.01
N SER A 19 9.83 5.08 -2.02
CA SER A 19 10.30 5.32 -3.39
C SER A 19 9.77 6.64 -3.95
N ALA A 20 8.52 7.01 -3.71
CA ALA A 20 8.03 8.33 -4.15
C ALA A 20 8.68 9.49 -3.40
N GLN A 21 8.91 9.32 -2.08
CA GLN A 21 9.57 10.33 -1.26
C GLN A 21 11.01 10.60 -1.74
N SER A 22 11.74 9.58 -2.22
CA SER A 22 13.10 9.79 -2.76
C SER A 22 13.11 10.67 -4.02
N PHE A 23 11.98 10.80 -4.73
CA PHE A 23 11.80 11.74 -5.84
C PHE A 23 11.12 13.05 -5.43
N ASN A 24 10.95 13.31 -4.12
CA ASN A 24 10.17 14.42 -3.59
C ASN A 24 8.73 14.46 -4.13
N ARG A 25 8.10 13.29 -4.28
CA ARG A 25 6.74 13.13 -4.80
C ARG A 25 5.82 12.45 -3.78
N LYS A 26 4.52 12.67 -3.98
CA LYS A 26 3.44 11.96 -3.28
C LYS A 26 2.84 10.90 -4.20
N ILE A 27 2.48 9.76 -3.63
CA ILE A 27 1.77 8.70 -4.35
C ILE A 27 0.31 9.10 -4.58
N ASN A 28 -0.17 8.89 -5.80
CA ASN A 28 -1.59 8.84 -6.12
C ASN A 28 -1.93 7.42 -6.57
N TRP A 29 -2.51 6.63 -5.66
CA TRP A 29 -2.81 5.21 -5.90
C TRP A 29 -3.83 4.98 -7.01
N GLN A 30 -4.81 5.89 -7.17
CA GLN A 30 -5.79 5.80 -8.25
C GLN A 30 -5.10 5.96 -9.61
N LYS A 31 -4.26 7.00 -9.77
CA LYS A 31 -3.51 7.20 -11.01
C LYS A 31 -2.56 6.04 -11.34
N ILE A 32 -1.95 5.41 -10.32
CA ILE A 32 -1.12 4.22 -10.53
C ILE A 32 -1.97 3.06 -11.05
N ARG A 33 -3.14 2.80 -10.44
CA ARG A 33 -4.08 1.78 -10.91
C ARG A 33 -4.51 2.04 -12.34
N ASP A 34 -4.93 3.26 -12.64
CA ASP A 34 -5.43 3.66 -13.96
C ASP A 34 -4.33 3.49 -15.02
N TYR A 35 -3.09 3.86 -14.70
CA TYR A 35 -1.95 3.66 -15.60
C TYR A 35 -1.57 2.18 -15.80
N LEU A 36 -1.60 1.38 -14.73
CA LEU A 36 -1.20 -0.04 -14.78
C LEU A 36 -2.25 -0.93 -15.46
N ALA A 37 -3.52 -0.52 -15.44
CA ALA A 37 -4.63 -1.26 -16.00
C ALA A 37 -5.45 -0.45 -17.00
N ASP A 38 -4.77 0.40 -17.78
CA ASP A 38 -5.40 1.21 -18.82
C ASP A 38 -5.99 0.31 -19.94
N PRO A 39 -7.32 0.32 -20.17
CA PRO A 39 -7.96 -0.43 -21.24
C PRO A 39 -7.49 -0.01 -22.64
N GLN A 40 -7.06 1.25 -22.83
CA GLN A 40 -6.55 1.74 -24.11
C GLN A 40 -5.23 1.04 -24.49
N GLU A 41 -4.49 0.56 -23.49
CA GLU A 41 -3.26 -0.21 -23.63
C GLU A 41 -3.52 -1.74 -23.65
N GLY A 42 -4.80 -2.13 -23.82
CA GLY A 42 -5.24 -3.52 -23.89
C GLY A 42 -5.08 -4.28 -22.58
N ARG A 43 -5.36 -3.62 -21.44
CA ARG A 43 -5.27 -4.21 -20.10
C ARG A 43 -6.61 -4.13 -19.37
N GLU A 44 -6.97 -5.21 -18.70
CA GLU A 44 -8.16 -5.30 -17.86
C GLU A 44 -7.74 -5.62 -16.43
N LEU A 45 -8.08 -4.75 -15.47
CA LEU A 45 -7.76 -5.00 -14.06
C LEU A 45 -8.62 -6.14 -13.52
N ILE A 46 -7.98 -7.18 -12.99
CA ILE A 46 -8.66 -8.19 -12.16
C ILE A 46 -8.82 -7.64 -10.74
N GLU A 47 -7.71 -7.21 -10.14
CA GLU A 47 -7.66 -6.66 -8.77
C GLU A 47 -6.32 -5.91 -8.57
N MET A 48 -6.29 -4.98 -7.63
CA MET A 48 -5.06 -4.37 -7.12
C MET A 48 -4.97 -4.57 -5.61
N VAL A 49 -4.01 -5.39 -5.20
CA VAL A 49 -3.74 -5.75 -3.81
C VAL A 49 -2.64 -4.87 -3.25
N ILE A 50 -2.94 -4.13 -2.19
CA ILE A 50 -1.99 -3.30 -1.45
C ILE A 50 -1.60 -4.01 -0.16
N TYR A 51 -0.35 -4.45 -0.06
CA TYR A 51 0.24 -4.95 1.17
C TYR A 51 0.73 -3.79 2.03
N LEU A 52 0.36 -3.80 3.31
CA LEU A 52 0.71 -2.74 4.24
C LEU A 52 1.17 -3.33 5.57
N GLY A 53 2.32 -2.89 6.06
CA GLY A 53 2.74 -3.14 7.44
C GLY A 53 1.95 -2.28 8.42
N LEU A 54 1.40 -2.91 9.47
CA LEU A 54 0.74 -2.20 10.56
C LEU A 54 1.66 -2.20 11.78
N PRO A 55 2.01 -1.04 12.36
CA PRO A 55 2.81 -0.99 13.58
C PRO A 55 2.13 -1.77 14.72
N PRO A 56 2.87 -2.40 15.65
CA PRO A 56 2.27 -3.16 16.74
C PRO A 56 1.24 -2.35 17.53
N ASP A 57 0.19 -3.00 18.00
CA ASP A 57 -0.83 -2.38 18.86
C ASP A 57 -0.28 -2.11 20.28
N LYS A 58 0.50 -1.02 20.39
CA LYS A 58 1.08 -0.50 21.63
C LYS A 58 1.02 1.01 21.62
N GLU A 59 0.87 1.62 22.79
CA GLU A 59 0.73 3.08 22.96
C GLU A 59 1.84 3.87 22.27
N ARG A 60 3.11 3.42 22.37
CA ARG A 60 4.25 4.07 21.70
C ARG A 60 4.15 4.14 20.17
N PHE A 61 3.30 3.32 19.55
CA PHE A 61 3.08 3.28 18.11
C PHE A 61 1.70 3.82 17.71
N ALA A 62 0.89 4.31 18.65
CA ALA A 62 -0.50 4.68 18.41
C ALA A 62 -0.66 5.70 17.26
N GLU A 63 0.15 6.76 17.24
CA GLU A 63 0.05 7.78 16.19
C GLU A 63 0.48 7.27 14.80
N GLN A 64 1.54 6.45 14.75
CA GLN A 64 1.97 5.81 13.51
C GLN A 64 0.90 4.83 13.00
N ARG A 65 0.31 4.04 13.91
CA ARG A 65 -0.75 3.08 13.62
C ARG A 65 -2.01 3.79 13.11
N LYS A 66 -2.45 4.84 13.79
CA LYS A 66 -3.61 5.68 13.40
C LYS A 66 -3.46 6.24 11.98
N THR A 67 -2.26 6.63 11.59
CA THR A 67 -1.99 7.12 10.23
C THR A 67 -2.15 6.01 9.19
N LYS A 68 -1.64 4.81 9.48
CA LYS A 68 -1.80 3.62 8.64
C LYS A 68 -3.26 3.16 8.56
N GLU A 69 -3.99 3.20 9.65
CA GLU A 69 -5.42 2.86 9.71
C GLU A 69 -6.28 3.81 8.87
N LYS A 70 -6.00 5.12 8.93
CA LYS A 70 -6.64 6.10 8.02
C LYS A 70 -6.38 5.77 6.55
N PHE A 71 -5.15 5.38 6.21
CA PHE A 71 -4.82 4.95 4.85
C PHE A 71 -5.55 3.66 4.45
N ILE A 72 -5.62 2.66 5.33
CA ILE A 72 -6.37 1.40 5.10
C ILE A 72 -7.83 1.71 4.81
N TYR A 73 -8.46 2.54 5.66
CA TYR A 73 -9.85 2.94 5.49
C TYR A 73 -10.05 3.62 4.12
N TRP A 74 -9.23 4.64 3.82
CA TRP A 74 -9.29 5.33 2.53
C TRP A 74 -9.12 4.37 1.35
N ALA A 75 -8.12 3.49 1.37
CA ALA A 75 -7.82 2.57 0.28
C ALA A 75 -8.99 1.60 0.05
N LYS A 76 -9.52 0.99 1.12
CA LYS A 76 -10.69 0.10 1.02
C LYS A 76 -11.92 0.84 0.47
N SER A 77 -12.19 2.06 0.94
CA SER A 77 -13.29 2.89 0.41
C SER A 77 -13.12 3.29 -1.06
N ASN A 78 -11.90 3.20 -1.61
CA ASN A 78 -11.61 3.48 -3.03
C ASN A 78 -11.51 2.21 -3.91
N GLY A 79 -11.93 1.06 -3.37
CA GLY A 79 -11.99 -0.20 -4.11
C GLY A 79 -10.64 -0.89 -4.25
N PHE A 80 -9.69 -0.63 -3.36
CA PHE A 80 -8.46 -1.42 -3.28
C PHE A 80 -8.61 -2.57 -2.28
N LEU A 81 -8.14 -3.76 -2.64
CA LEU A 81 -7.94 -4.82 -1.67
C LEU A 81 -6.70 -4.50 -0.84
N VAL A 82 -6.85 -4.41 0.49
CA VAL A 82 -5.72 -4.14 1.40
C VAL A 82 -5.45 -5.34 2.26
N VAL A 83 -4.22 -5.86 2.20
CA VAL A 83 -3.72 -6.94 3.05
C VAL A 83 -2.79 -6.36 4.09
N THR A 84 -3.20 -6.44 5.36
CA THR A 84 -2.41 -5.92 6.48
C THR A 84 -1.52 -7.00 7.07
N LYS A 85 -0.28 -6.63 7.39
CA LYS A 85 0.66 -7.47 8.16
C LYS A 85 0.91 -6.82 9.50
N GLU A 86 0.36 -7.42 10.55
CA GLU A 86 0.53 -6.94 11.92
C GLU A 86 2.01 -7.04 12.32
N GLY A 87 2.54 -5.92 12.81
CA GLY A 87 3.88 -5.86 13.36
C GLY A 87 3.93 -6.70 14.63
N LYS A 88 4.86 -7.66 14.69
CA LYS A 88 5.10 -8.38 15.93
C LYS A 88 5.73 -7.42 16.92
N SER A 89 5.13 -7.31 18.10
CA SER A 89 5.79 -6.78 19.27
C SER A 89 6.87 -7.77 19.72
N LYS A 90 8.01 -7.84 19.02
CA LYS A 90 9.18 -8.44 19.65
C LYS A 90 9.45 -7.64 20.92
N GLY A 91 9.40 -8.32 22.07
CA GLY A 91 9.76 -7.73 23.35
C GLY A 91 11.13 -7.07 23.22
N ASN A 92 11.25 -5.83 23.68
CA ASN A 92 12.49 -5.06 23.87
C ASN A 92 13.50 -4.89 22.71
N ASP A 93 13.39 -5.55 21.55
CA ASP A 93 14.43 -5.51 20.50
C ASP A 93 14.37 -4.29 19.55
N TYR A 94 13.66 -3.21 19.93
CA TYR A 94 13.71 -1.93 19.22
C TYR A 94 14.38 -0.83 20.04
N GLU A 95 15.24 -1.19 21.00
CA GLU A 95 16.37 -0.32 21.33
C GLU A 95 17.29 -0.29 20.10
N ARG A 96 17.03 0.65 19.20
CA ARG A 96 18.12 1.16 18.38
C ARG A 96 19.01 1.90 19.36
N ASP A 97 20.09 1.26 19.80
CA ASP A 97 21.22 1.93 20.42
C ASP A 97 21.62 3.12 19.56
N LYS A 98 21.22 4.32 19.98
CA LYS A 98 21.88 5.61 19.74
C LYS A 98 21.51 6.58 20.84
#